data_AF-A0A9W9YX40-F1
#
_entry.id   AF-A0A9W9YX40-F1
#
_cell.length_a   1.000
_cell.length_b   1.000
_cell.length_c   1.000
_cell.angle_alpha   90.00
_cell.angle_beta   90.00
_cell.angle_gamma   90.00
#
_symmetry.space_group_name_H-M   'P 1'
#
loop_
_entity.id
_entity.type
_entity.pdbx_description
1 polymer ?
#
loop_
_entity_poly.entity_id
_entity_poly.type
_entity_poly.pdbx_seq_one_letter_code
_entity_poly.pdbx_strand_id
1 'polypeptide(L)'
;MTISADQQNQKAKDNHLQAFLEAVRSLGVSLRVYKVNEKWEWTSLLGGDKKILLRKLPDLFEKILPAHRVEKTRQLWVNFRELLESLNKENISEDDITAFETKALKWGKDMVAMSGSGPGYQHTVIITPYMHSLVFHVPVMMKKHGSMRQFSGQGVEKKNDDLRRYFHRKINRWDAATNLLLVEKRQEVLRACQREKRTYVKRKLSFWCEGGKEEAANKVVRISTASVTDVTLQNGPTTQQLTQAELKKMKVNELLALLTEQTGRMASGPSKICDKLIHQRNWFFYDSPKISQEGGIYVIGVKRPRERAIRYLYLGQSINIRDRIQQHKYGDQKIDAFVKKNFRLNGGKSLRVKWIQDPRHKFTERKYIRCVEGKLGYKLIYNVIRGNN
;
A
#
# COMPACT_ATOMS: atom_id res chain seq x y z
N MET A 1 -32.12 -23.72 -35.28
CA MET A 1 -31.10 -22.70 -34.93
C MET A 1 -30.11 -23.33 -33.97
N THR A 2 -28.97 -23.76 -34.48
CA THR A 2 -27.92 -24.42 -33.70
C THR A 2 -27.09 -23.35 -32.99
N ILE A 3 -27.14 -23.33 -31.66
CA ILE A 3 -26.33 -22.42 -30.82
C ILE A 3 -24.85 -22.74 -31.06
N SER A 4 -24.02 -21.74 -31.38
CA SER A 4 -22.60 -21.97 -31.67
C SER A 4 -21.84 -22.47 -30.42
N ALA A 5 -20.74 -23.20 -30.62
CA ALA A 5 -19.92 -23.73 -29.53
C ALA A 5 -19.44 -22.63 -28.55
N ASP A 6 -19.20 -21.41 -29.05
CA ASP A 6 -18.81 -20.26 -28.23
C ASP A 6 -19.95 -19.77 -27.33
N GLN A 7 -21.18 -19.77 -27.84
CA GLN A 7 -22.37 -19.40 -27.06
C GLN A 7 -22.70 -20.45 -25.98
N GLN A 8 -22.46 -21.74 -26.25
CA GLN A 8 -22.60 -22.81 -25.26
C GLN A 8 -21.55 -22.70 -24.14
N ASN A 9 -20.30 -22.38 -24.49
CA ASN A 9 -19.20 -22.25 -23.54
C ASN A 9 -19.37 -21.01 -22.63
N GLN A 10 -19.87 -19.90 -23.17
CA GLN A 10 -20.19 -18.71 -22.39
C GLN A 10 -21.34 -18.97 -21.39
N LYS A 11 -22.42 -19.63 -21.84
CA LYS A 11 -23.54 -20.02 -20.98
C LYS A 11 -23.11 -20.95 -19.82
N ALA A 12 -22.20 -21.88 -20.07
CA ALA A 12 -21.67 -22.77 -19.04
C ALA A 12 -20.85 -22.03 -17.97
N LYS A 13 -20.04 -21.03 -18.37
CA LYS A 13 -19.27 -20.18 -17.44
C LYS A 13 -20.19 -19.31 -16.58
N ASP A 14 -21.22 -18.74 -17.19
CA ASP A 14 -22.19 -17.91 -16.48
C ASP A 14 -23.00 -18.75 -15.47
N ASN A 15 -23.34 -20.00 -15.83
CA ASN A 15 -23.98 -20.96 -14.91
C ASN A 15 -23.09 -21.32 -13.70
N HIS A 16 -21.80 -21.56 -13.93
CA HIS A 16 -20.86 -21.89 -12.84
C HIS A 16 -20.66 -20.70 -11.89
N LEU A 17 -20.50 -19.48 -12.42
CA LEU A 17 -20.41 -18.27 -11.61
C LEU A 17 -21.68 -18.07 -10.78
N GLN A 18 -22.85 -18.29 -11.37
CA GLN A 18 -24.12 -18.16 -10.67
C GLN A 18 -24.26 -19.20 -9.54
N ALA A 19 -23.93 -20.47 -9.79
CA ALA A 19 -23.95 -21.52 -8.76
C ALA A 19 -23.01 -21.19 -7.59
N PHE A 20 -21.81 -20.66 -7.88
CA PHE A 20 -20.89 -20.18 -6.86
C PHE A 20 -21.48 -19.02 -6.04
N LEU A 21 -22.08 -18.03 -6.69
CA LEU A 21 -22.68 -16.88 -6.00
C LEU A 21 -23.89 -17.28 -5.16
N GLU A 22 -24.71 -18.23 -5.62
CA GLU A 22 -25.83 -18.78 -4.86
C GLU A 22 -25.34 -19.54 -3.62
N ALA A 23 -24.31 -20.36 -3.77
CA ALA A 23 -23.68 -21.05 -2.64
C ALA A 23 -23.16 -20.04 -1.59
N VAL A 24 -22.42 -19.01 -2.02
CA VAL A 24 -21.90 -17.96 -1.13
C VAL A 24 -23.03 -17.19 -0.43
N ARG A 25 -24.10 -16.83 -1.15
CA ARG A 25 -25.26 -16.13 -0.59
C ARG A 25 -26.02 -17.00 0.41
N SER A 26 -26.13 -18.31 0.17
CA SER A 26 -26.77 -19.25 1.10
C SER A 26 -26.06 -19.31 2.46
N LEU A 27 -24.79 -18.93 2.52
CA LEU A 27 -24.01 -18.82 3.75
C LEU A 27 -24.18 -17.46 4.46
N GLY A 28 -25.02 -16.56 3.94
CA GLY A 28 -25.23 -15.22 4.46
C GLY A 28 -24.14 -14.22 4.06
N VAL A 29 -23.30 -14.54 3.08
CA VAL A 29 -22.21 -13.68 2.62
C VAL A 29 -22.64 -12.88 1.39
N SER A 30 -22.52 -11.56 1.48
CA SER A 30 -22.84 -10.65 0.37
C SER A 30 -21.63 -10.48 -0.55
N LEU A 31 -21.54 -11.31 -1.58
CA LEU A 31 -20.56 -11.18 -2.67
C LEU A 31 -21.27 -10.78 -3.97
N ARG A 32 -20.80 -9.71 -4.61
CA ARG A 32 -21.23 -9.30 -5.94
C ARG A 32 -20.04 -9.35 -6.88
N VAL A 33 -20.28 -9.88 -8.07
CA VAL A 33 -19.34 -9.92 -9.19
C VAL A 33 -20.01 -9.19 -10.35
N TYR A 34 -19.31 -8.27 -10.99
CA TYR A 34 -19.83 -7.42 -12.05
C TYR A 34 -18.72 -7.06 -13.05
N LYS A 35 -19.08 -6.60 -14.25
CA LYS A 35 -18.10 -6.16 -15.25
C LYS A 35 -17.92 -4.64 -15.22
N VAL A 36 -16.68 -4.18 -15.30
CA VAL A 36 -16.29 -2.79 -15.55
C VAL A 36 -15.31 -2.78 -16.71
N ASN A 37 -15.68 -2.16 -17.83
CA ASN A 37 -14.83 -2.08 -19.04
C ASN A 37 -14.26 -3.45 -19.47
N GLU A 38 -15.13 -4.45 -19.62
CA GLU A 38 -14.79 -5.86 -19.92
C GLU A 38 -13.92 -6.60 -18.90
N LYS A 39 -13.60 -5.98 -17.75
CA LYS A 39 -12.91 -6.63 -16.64
C LYS A 39 -13.92 -7.04 -15.58
N TRP A 40 -13.78 -8.27 -15.08
CA TRP A 40 -14.54 -8.72 -13.92
C TRP A 40 -14.00 -8.07 -12.65
N GLU A 41 -14.91 -7.43 -11.93
CA GLU A 41 -14.69 -6.80 -10.63
C GLU A 41 -15.61 -7.47 -9.60
N TRP A 42 -15.26 -7.34 -8.32
CA TRP A 42 -16.05 -7.90 -7.24
C TRP A 42 -16.00 -7.04 -5.98
N THR A 43 -17.05 -7.16 -5.16
CA THR A 43 -17.07 -6.50 -3.86
C THR A 43 -16.02 -7.08 -2.92
N SER A 44 -15.39 -6.22 -2.13
CA SER A 44 -14.43 -6.66 -1.10
C SER A 44 -15.12 -7.52 -0.04
N LEU A 45 -14.54 -8.68 0.26
CA LEU A 45 -14.97 -9.52 1.37
C LEU A 45 -14.50 -8.92 2.70
N LEU A 46 -15.42 -8.72 3.63
CA LEU A 46 -15.08 -8.22 4.97
C LEU A 46 -14.47 -9.34 5.83
N GLY A 47 -13.87 -8.95 6.96
CA GLY A 47 -13.23 -9.92 7.87
C GLY A 47 -14.18 -11.00 8.40
N GLY A 48 -15.44 -10.66 8.65
CA GLY A 48 -16.48 -11.61 9.07
C GLY A 48 -16.82 -12.60 7.95
N ASP A 49 -17.08 -12.09 6.75
CA ASP A 49 -17.41 -12.90 5.57
C ASP A 49 -16.30 -13.90 5.23
N LYS A 50 -15.03 -13.48 5.30
CA LYS A 50 -13.88 -14.36 5.10
C LYS A 50 -13.90 -15.54 6.05
N LYS A 51 -14.24 -15.33 7.33
CA LYS A 51 -14.33 -16.41 8.33
C LYS A 51 -15.48 -17.37 8.05
N ILE A 52 -16.63 -16.84 7.59
CA ILE A 52 -17.78 -17.67 7.21
C ILE A 52 -17.40 -18.58 6.04
N LEU A 53 -16.82 -18.00 4.98
CA LEU A 53 -16.39 -18.77 3.81
C LEU A 53 -15.31 -19.80 4.16
N LEU A 54 -14.31 -19.41 4.95
CA LEU A 54 -13.26 -20.33 5.39
C LEU A 54 -13.83 -21.56 6.11
N ARG A 55 -14.92 -21.40 6.87
CA ARG A 55 -15.50 -22.49 7.66
C ARG A 55 -16.53 -23.32 6.91
N LYS A 56 -17.43 -22.68 6.17
CA LYS A 56 -18.67 -23.31 5.67
C LYS A 56 -18.69 -23.54 4.16
N LEU A 57 -17.86 -22.82 3.38
CA LEU A 57 -17.84 -23.00 1.93
C LEU A 57 -17.42 -24.42 1.48
N PRO A 58 -16.48 -25.12 2.17
CA PRO A 58 -16.10 -26.48 1.79
C PRO A 58 -17.30 -27.43 1.69
N ASP A 59 -18.29 -27.30 2.57
CA ASP A 59 -19.50 -28.14 2.60
C ASP A 59 -20.35 -28.00 1.33
N LEU A 60 -20.12 -26.94 0.55
CA LEU A 60 -20.83 -26.67 -0.70
C LEU A 60 -19.98 -27.00 -1.95
N PHE A 61 -18.75 -27.48 -1.81
CA PHE A 61 -17.84 -27.73 -2.94
C PHE A 61 -18.39 -28.71 -3.97
N GLU A 62 -19.16 -29.72 -3.56
CA GLU A 62 -19.81 -30.67 -4.49
C GLU A 62 -20.80 -29.99 -5.44
N LYS A 63 -21.38 -28.85 -5.03
CA LYS A 63 -22.33 -28.09 -5.84
C LYS A 63 -21.66 -27.13 -6.80
N ILE A 64 -20.39 -26.76 -6.54
CA ILE A 64 -19.70 -25.68 -7.26
C ILE A 64 -18.39 -26.12 -7.93
N LEU A 65 -17.87 -27.31 -7.66
CA LEU A 65 -16.65 -27.83 -8.27
C LEU A 65 -16.92 -29.14 -9.03
N PRO A 66 -16.13 -29.46 -10.07
CA PRO A 66 -16.16 -30.78 -10.69
C PRO A 66 -15.85 -31.89 -9.66
N ALA A 67 -16.58 -33.00 -9.70
CA ALA A 67 -16.48 -34.09 -8.71
C ALA A 67 -15.05 -34.54 -8.42
N HIS A 68 -14.22 -34.73 -9.47
CA HIS A 68 -12.82 -35.14 -9.35
C HIS A 68 -11.90 -34.15 -8.61
N ARG A 69 -12.36 -32.91 -8.35
CA ARG A 69 -11.58 -31.85 -7.68
C ARG A 69 -12.06 -31.52 -6.28
N VAL A 70 -13.27 -31.96 -5.92
CA VAL A 70 -13.93 -31.60 -4.66
C VAL A 70 -13.01 -31.92 -3.48
N GLU A 71 -12.59 -33.17 -3.36
CA GLU A 71 -11.87 -33.62 -2.16
C GLU A 71 -10.50 -32.96 -2.02
N LYS A 72 -9.74 -32.87 -3.11
CA LYS A 72 -8.43 -32.22 -3.11
C LYS A 72 -8.53 -30.73 -2.77
N THR A 73 -9.55 -30.05 -3.30
CA THR A 73 -9.78 -28.62 -3.02
C THR A 73 -10.27 -28.41 -1.59
N ARG A 74 -11.17 -29.28 -1.10
CA ARG A 74 -11.66 -29.32 0.28
C ARG A 74 -10.51 -29.44 1.26
N GLN A 75 -9.62 -30.41 1.04
CA GLN A 75 -8.47 -30.63 1.92
C GLN A 75 -7.54 -29.43 1.96
N LEU A 76 -7.21 -28.83 0.80
CA LEU A 76 -6.38 -27.62 0.73
C LEU A 76 -6.98 -26.45 1.52
N TRP A 77 -8.29 -26.27 1.41
CA TRP A 77 -9.02 -25.21 2.08
C TRP A 77 -9.07 -25.41 3.59
N VAL A 78 -9.38 -26.63 4.04
CA VAL A 78 -9.43 -27.00 5.46
C VAL A 78 -8.05 -26.90 6.10
N ASN A 79 -7.00 -27.40 5.44
CA ASN A 79 -5.63 -27.27 5.91
C ASN A 79 -5.22 -25.79 6.08
N PHE A 80 -5.60 -24.94 5.13
CA PHE A 80 -5.33 -23.50 5.25
C PHE A 80 -6.07 -22.87 6.43
N ARG A 81 -7.34 -23.24 6.65
CA ARG A 81 -8.12 -22.77 7.80
C ARG A 81 -7.46 -23.15 9.12
N GLU A 82 -7.01 -24.39 9.27
CA GLU A 82 -6.33 -24.86 10.48
C GLU A 82 -5.04 -24.08 10.76
N LEU A 83 -4.27 -23.76 9.71
CA LEU A 83 -3.08 -22.91 9.84
C LEU A 83 -3.46 -21.53 10.38
N LEU A 84 -4.47 -20.89 9.79
CA LEU A 84 -4.95 -19.58 10.26
C LEU A 84 -5.49 -19.60 11.69
N GLU A 85 -6.17 -20.68 12.10
CA GLU A 85 -6.67 -20.84 13.47
C GLU A 85 -5.50 -21.01 14.45
N SER A 86 -4.45 -21.70 14.05
CA SER A 86 -3.22 -21.87 14.84
C SER A 86 -2.51 -20.53 15.10
N LEU A 87 -2.53 -19.59 14.14
CA LEU A 87 -1.96 -18.24 14.32
C LEU A 87 -2.66 -17.41 15.39
N ASN A 88 -3.90 -17.75 15.74
CA ASN A 88 -4.70 -17.02 16.72
C ASN A 88 -4.62 -17.61 18.14
N LYS A 89 -3.82 -18.67 18.35
CA LYS A 89 -3.57 -19.21 19.69
C LYS A 89 -2.76 -18.22 20.53
N GLU A 90 -3.18 -17.99 21.77
CA GLU A 90 -2.50 -17.07 22.71
C GLU A 90 -1.19 -17.67 23.23
N ASN A 91 -1.26 -18.92 23.71
CA ASN A 91 -0.12 -19.68 24.20
C ASN A 91 0.19 -20.80 23.19
N ILE A 92 1.45 -20.93 22.80
CA ILE A 92 1.91 -21.87 21.78
C ILE A 92 3.12 -22.60 22.35
N SER A 93 3.07 -23.94 22.40
CA SER A 93 4.21 -24.77 22.81
C SER A 93 5.19 -25.00 21.66
N GLU A 94 6.38 -25.55 21.95
CA GLU A 94 7.33 -25.95 20.89
C GLU A 94 6.75 -27.02 19.96
N ASP A 95 5.93 -27.95 20.51
CA ASP A 95 5.22 -28.96 19.74
C ASP A 95 4.18 -28.34 18.80
N ASP A 96 3.43 -27.33 19.27
CA ASP A 96 2.49 -26.58 18.43
C ASP A 96 3.23 -25.91 17.25
N ILE A 97 4.42 -25.36 17.50
CA ILE A 97 5.22 -24.70 16.45
C ILE A 97 5.74 -25.73 15.45
N THR A 98 6.23 -26.87 15.91
CA THR A 98 6.72 -27.96 15.04
C THR A 98 5.58 -28.54 14.20
N ALA A 99 4.40 -28.72 14.81
CA ALA A 99 3.20 -29.13 14.11
C ALA A 99 2.76 -28.09 13.08
N PHE A 100 2.79 -26.80 13.43
CA PHE A 100 2.49 -25.71 12.50
C PHE A 100 3.46 -25.71 11.30
N GLU A 101 4.76 -25.79 11.54
CA GLU A 101 5.81 -25.82 10.52
C GLU A 101 5.61 -26.99 9.54
N THR A 102 5.37 -28.18 10.09
CA THR A 102 5.10 -29.39 9.31
C THR A 102 3.83 -29.26 8.46
N LYS A 103 2.73 -28.77 9.05
CA LYS A 103 1.47 -28.54 8.33
C LYS A 103 1.61 -27.47 7.25
N ALA A 104 2.30 -26.37 7.54
CA ALA A 104 2.49 -25.26 6.60
C ALA A 104 3.33 -25.70 5.40
N LEU A 105 4.42 -26.44 5.64
CA LEU A 105 5.26 -26.97 4.57
C LEU A 105 4.51 -27.96 3.69
N LYS A 106 3.74 -28.88 4.30
CA LYS A 106 2.89 -29.82 3.56
C LYS A 106 1.87 -29.08 2.70
N TRP A 107 1.13 -28.13 3.29
CA TRP A 107 0.14 -27.32 2.58
C TRP A 107 0.77 -26.54 1.41
N GLY A 108 1.95 -25.95 1.62
CA GLY A 108 2.69 -25.26 0.57
C GLY A 108 3.06 -26.19 -0.60
N LYS A 109 3.53 -27.41 -0.31
CA LYS A 109 3.81 -28.43 -1.34
C LYS A 109 2.55 -28.86 -2.08
N ASP A 110 1.44 -29.07 -1.37
CA ASP A 110 0.15 -29.44 -1.97
C ASP A 110 -0.36 -28.33 -2.91
N MET A 111 -0.19 -27.06 -2.54
CA MET A 111 -0.52 -25.91 -3.39
C MET A 111 0.33 -25.84 -4.66
N VAL A 112 1.64 -26.11 -4.57
CA VAL A 112 2.52 -26.18 -5.75
C VAL A 112 2.12 -27.35 -6.66
N ALA A 113 1.77 -28.50 -6.09
CA ALA A 113 1.33 -29.68 -6.84
C ALA A 113 -0.03 -29.48 -7.55
N MET A 114 -0.80 -28.43 -7.20
CA MET A 114 -1.97 -28.03 -7.98
C MET A 114 -1.60 -27.25 -9.24
N SER A 115 -0.40 -26.70 -9.33
CA SER A 115 0.05 -25.90 -10.46
C SER A 115 0.02 -26.71 -11.75
N GLY A 116 -0.61 -26.15 -12.78
CA GLY A 116 -0.75 -26.80 -14.08
C GLY A 116 -1.77 -27.95 -14.12
N SER A 117 -2.45 -28.29 -13.02
CA SER A 117 -3.42 -29.40 -12.97
C SER A 117 -4.74 -29.17 -13.72
N GLY A 118 -4.87 -28.03 -14.42
CA GLY A 118 -5.96 -27.73 -15.35
C GLY A 118 -6.57 -26.34 -15.14
N PRO A 119 -7.77 -26.08 -15.70
CA PRO A 119 -8.42 -24.77 -15.67
C PRO A 119 -8.54 -24.23 -14.23
N GLY A 120 -8.16 -22.98 -14.01
CA GLY A 120 -8.13 -22.34 -12.68
C GLY A 120 -6.80 -22.45 -11.91
N TYR A 121 -5.90 -23.37 -12.30
CA TYR A 121 -4.55 -23.50 -11.73
C TYR A 121 -3.43 -23.34 -12.78
N GLN A 122 -3.73 -22.64 -13.88
CA GLN A 122 -2.80 -22.48 -15.01
C GLN A 122 -1.72 -21.41 -14.76
N HIS A 123 -1.80 -20.67 -13.66
CA HIS A 123 -0.80 -19.66 -13.33
C HIS A 123 0.54 -20.32 -13.03
N THR A 124 1.60 -19.86 -13.71
CA THR A 124 2.98 -20.29 -13.46
C THR A 124 3.49 -19.89 -12.07
N VAL A 125 2.86 -18.86 -11.47
CA VAL A 125 3.18 -18.36 -10.12
C VAL A 125 1.94 -18.48 -9.24
N ILE A 126 1.81 -19.59 -8.52
CA ILE A 126 0.72 -19.83 -7.55
C ILE A 126 1.07 -19.30 -6.16
N ILE A 127 2.35 -19.20 -5.84
CA ILE A 127 2.81 -18.82 -4.51
C ILE A 127 2.89 -17.30 -4.39
N THR A 128 2.01 -16.74 -3.55
CA THR A 128 2.05 -15.32 -3.20
C THR A 128 3.09 -15.03 -2.12
N PRO A 129 3.54 -13.77 -1.94
CA PRO A 129 4.45 -13.40 -0.85
C PRO A 129 3.92 -13.76 0.54
N TYR A 130 2.60 -13.72 0.75
CA TYR A 130 1.98 -14.13 2.02
C TYR A 130 2.04 -15.64 2.24
N MET A 131 1.89 -16.44 1.18
CA MET A 131 2.06 -17.89 1.26
C MET A 131 3.50 -18.26 1.58
N HIS A 132 4.47 -17.63 0.91
CA HIS A 132 5.89 -17.81 1.23
C HIS A 132 6.17 -17.44 2.70
N SER A 133 5.65 -16.29 3.15
CA SER A 133 5.82 -15.85 4.53
C SER A 133 5.19 -16.81 5.53
N LEU A 134 4.00 -17.34 5.24
CA LEU A 134 3.29 -18.31 6.07
C LEU A 134 4.11 -19.60 6.25
N VAL A 135 4.73 -20.08 5.18
CA VAL A 135 5.49 -21.34 5.20
C VAL A 135 6.86 -21.18 5.84
N PHE A 136 7.61 -20.14 5.49
CA PHE A 136 9.04 -20.05 5.84
C PHE A 136 9.37 -19.06 6.96
N HIS A 137 8.52 -18.05 7.20
CA HIS A 137 8.84 -16.99 8.16
C HIS A 137 7.98 -17.04 9.41
N VAL A 138 6.72 -17.44 9.29
CA VAL A 138 5.83 -17.53 10.45
C VAL A 138 6.34 -18.52 11.50
N PRO A 139 6.81 -19.75 11.17
CA PRO A 139 7.37 -20.65 12.19
C PRO A 139 8.55 -20.03 12.92
N VAL A 140 9.46 -19.35 12.20
CA VAL A 140 10.62 -18.65 12.79
C VAL A 140 10.16 -17.54 13.75
N MET A 141 9.13 -16.79 13.37
CA MET A 141 8.56 -15.74 14.24
C MET A 141 7.85 -16.32 15.46
N MET A 142 7.16 -17.45 15.32
CA MET A 142 6.55 -18.16 16.46
C MET A 142 7.61 -18.66 17.43
N LYS A 143 8.72 -19.25 16.95
CA LYS A 143 9.86 -19.65 17.81
C LYS A 143 10.45 -18.46 18.56
N LYS A 144 10.56 -17.32 17.89
CA LYS A 144 11.18 -16.12 18.47
C LYS A 144 10.29 -15.36 19.45
N HIS A 145 8.98 -15.37 19.23
CA HIS A 145 8.04 -14.48 19.94
C HIS A 145 6.89 -15.24 20.63
N GLY A 146 6.87 -16.57 20.60
CA GLY A 146 5.81 -17.42 21.12
C GLY A 146 4.57 -17.43 20.21
N SER A 147 3.79 -16.35 20.24
CA SER A 147 2.53 -16.24 19.47
C SER A 147 2.55 -15.11 18.45
N MET A 148 1.93 -15.36 17.29
CA MET A 148 1.68 -14.34 16.27
C MET A 148 0.50 -13.43 16.60
N ARG A 149 -0.41 -13.86 17.50
CA ARG A 149 -1.64 -13.12 17.80
C ARG A 149 -1.38 -11.73 18.35
N GLN A 150 -0.33 -11.56 19.16
CA GLN A 150 0.04 -10.26 19.74
C GLN A 150 0.43 -9.21 18.68
N PHE A 151 0.84 -9.64 17.49
CA PHE A 151 1.22 -8.75 16.38
C PHE A 151 0.08 -8.49 15.40
N SER A 152 -1.15 -8.87 15.75
CA SER A 152 -2.32 -8.64 14.89
C SER A 152 -2.62 -7.14 14.73
N GLY A 153 -2.82 -6.70 13.49
CA GLY A 153 -3.27 -5.34 13.16
C GLY A 153 -4.74 -5.07 13.50
N GLN A 154 -5.50 -6.07 13.98
CA GLN A 154 -6.94 -5.94 14.22
C GLN A 154 -7.29 -4.81 15.20
N GLY A 155 -6.46 -4.58 16.22
CA GLY A 155 -6.67 -3.48 17.17
C GLY A 155 -6.58 -2.10 16.52
N VAL A 156 -5.61 -1.93 15.59
CA VAL A 156 -5.42 -0.68 14.86
C VAL A 156 -6.57 -0.43 13.88
N GLU A 157 -7.03 -1.46 13.18
CA GLU A 157 -8.19 -1.34 12.26
C GLU A 157 -9.46 -0.97 13.01
N LYS A 158 -9.72 -1.60 14.17
CA LYS A 158 -10.86 -1.24 15.02
C LYS A 158 -10.76 0.20 15.53
N LYS A 159 -9.56 0.63 15.92
CA LYS A 159 -9.30 2.01 16.31
C LYS A 159 -9.57 2.98 15.17
N ASN A 160 -9.20 2.64 13.93
CA ASN A 160 -9.50 3.44 12.75
C ASN A 160 -11.02 3.59 12.52
N ASP A 161 -11.79 2.52 12.70
CA ASP A 161 -13.25 2.57 12.61
C ASP A 161 -13.88 3.47 13.68
N ASP A 162 -13.38 3.41 14.92
CA ASP A 162 -13.81 4.29 16.01
C ASP A 162 -13.45 5.75 15.73
N LEU A 163 -12.24 6.03 15.25
CA LEU A 163 -11.83 7.39 14.86
C LEU A 163 -12.69 7.94 13.73
N ARG A 164 -13.01 7.13 12.71
CA ARG A 164 -13.94 7.53 11.64
C ARG A 164 -15.32 7.85 12.21
N ARG A 165 -15.83 7.04 13.15
CA ARG A 165 -17.10 7.31 13.83
C ARG A 165 -17.05 8.63 14.61
N TYR A 166 -15.96 8.91 15.33
CA TYR A 166 -15.79 10.15 16.08
C TYR A 166 -15.71 11.36 15.17
N PHE A 167 -15.01 11.24 14.05
CA PHE A 167 -14.90 12.28 13.03
C PHE A 167 -16.27 12.74 12.52
N HIS A 168 -17.19 11.79 12.29
CA HIS A 168 -18.52 12.12 11.80
C HIS A 168 -19.50 12.58 12.87
N ARG A 169 -19.36 12.10 14.12
CA ARG A 169 -20.42 12.22 15.15
C ARG A 169 -20.06 13.02 16.40
N LYS A 170 -18.77 13.17 16.71
CA LYS A 170 -18.33 13.64 18.05
C LYS A 170 -17.43 14.87 18.04
N ILE A 171 -16.92 15.29 16.88
CA ILE A 171 -16.00 16.42 16.80
C ILE A 171 -16.53 17.54 15.91
N ASN A 172 -16.07 18.75 16.20
CA ASN A 172 -16.16 19.87 15.28
C ASN A 172 -14.93 19.83 14.34
N ARG A 173 -15.12 20.00 13.04
CA ARG A 173 -14.10 19.65 12.02
C ARG A 173 -13.03 20.74 11.78
N TRP A 174 -12.93 21.73 12.67
CA TRP A 174 -11.98 22.86 12.54
C TRP A 174 -10.54 22.44 12.79
N ASP A 175 -10.32 21.55 13.76
CA ASP A 175 -9.08 20.83 13.97
C ASP A 175 -9.41 19.37 14.25
N ALA A 176 -9.63 18.63 13.16
CA ALA A 176 -10.06 17.25 13.26
C ALA A 176 -9.03 16.35 13.97
N ALA A 177 -7.74 16.60 13.75
CA ALA A 177 -6.68 15.76 14.33
C ALA A 177 -6.64 15.93 15.85
N THR A 178 -6.54 17.16 16.35
CA THR A 178 -6.52 17.42 17.80
C THR A 178 -7.84 16.98 18.45
N ASN A 179 -8.98 17.27 17.83
CA ASN A 179 -10.27 16.89 18.41
C ASN A 179 -10.47 15.38 18.48
N LEU A 180 -9.97 14.61 17.50
CA LEU A 180 -9.99 13.14 17.56
C LEU A 180 -9.16 12.62 18.73
N LEU A 181 -7.93 13.15 18.90
CA LEU A 181 -7.04 12.76 20.00
C LEU A 181 -7.65 13.12 21.36
N LEU A 182 -8.28 14.29 21.48
CA LEU A 182 -8.97 14.71 22.71
C LEU A 182 -10.17 13.81 23.03
N VAL A 183 -10.94 13.39 22.03
CA VAL A 183 -12.04 12.42 22.24
C VAL A 183 -11.49 11.10 22.71
N GLU A 184 -10.40 10.60 22.11
CA GLU A 184 -9.76 9.35 22.54
C GLU A 184 -9.26 9.46 23.98
N LYS A 185 -8.52 10.53 24.31
CA LYS A 185 -7.99 10.75 25.66
C LYS A 185 -9.11 10.85 26.70
N ARG A 186 -10.21 11.51 26.35
CA ARG A 186 -11.40 11.56 27.22
C ARG A 186 -12.02 10.19 27.44
N GLN A 187 -12.13 9.35 26.40
CA GLN A 187 -12.63 7.98 26.57
C GLN A 187 -11.70 7.16 27.46
N GLU A 188 -10.38 7.34 27.33
CA GLU A 188 -9.39 6.69 28.20
C GLU A 188 -9.55 7.08 29.67
N VAL A 189 -9.61 8.37 29.97
CA VAL A 189 -9.74 8.88 31.36
C VAL A 189 -11.07 8.43 31.97
N LEU A 190 -12.14 8.35 31.18
CA LEU A 190 -13.47 8.01 31.65
C LEU A 190 -13.82 6.52 31.54
N ARG A 191 -12.86 5.61 31.26
CA ARG A 191 -13.17 4.17 31.10
C ARG A 191 -13.86 3.56 32.32
N ALA A 192 -13.52 4.03 33.52
CA ALA A 192 -14.09 3.54 34.77
C ALA A 192 -15.40 4.25 35.18
N CYS A 193 -15.84 5.28 34.45
CA CYS A 193 -16.97 6.11 34.83
C CYS A 193 -18.22 5.76 34.00
N GLN A 194 -19.36 5.56 34.66
CA GLN A 194 -20.64 5.41 33.97
C GLN A 194 -21.23 6.79 33.63
N ARG A 195 -21.72 6.94 32.40
CA ARG A 195 -22.31 8.20 31.95
C ARG A 195 -23.76 8.31 32.42
N GLU A 196 -24.05 9.29 33.26
CA GLU A 196 -25.42 9.69 33.57
C GLU A 196 -25.96 10.71 32.56
N LYS A 197 -27.25 10.60 32.25
CA LYS A 197 -27.94 11.52 31.34
C LYS A 197 -28.19 12.83 32.09
N ARG A 198 -27.39 13.87 31.82
CA ARG A 198 -27.64 15.20 32.38
C ARG A 198 -28.98 15.75 31.90
N THR A 199 -29.78 16.25 32.83
CA THR A 199 -30.93 17.11 32.56
C THR A 199 -30.42 18.46 32.05
N TYR A 200 -30.66 18.76 30.78
CA TYR A 200 -30.23 20.01 30.16
C TYR A 200 -31.33 21.07 30.26
N VAL A 201 -31.05 22.17 30.94
CA VAL A 201 -31.95 23.34 31.03
C VAL A 201 -31.26 24.53 30.36
N LYS A 202 -31.87 25.11 29.33
CA LYS A 202 -31.36 26.29 28.62
C LYS A 202 -31.54 27.52 29.51
N ARG A 203 -30.48 27.93 30.22
CA ARG A 203 -30.56 29.02 31.22
C ARG A 203 -30.56 30.44 30.64
N LYS A 204 -30.11 30.65 29.40
CA LYS A 204 -29.95 32.00 28.82
C LYS A 204 -30.46 32.03 27.38
N LEU A 205 -31.75 32.32 27.20
CA LEU A 205 -32.41 32.26 25.89
C LEU A 205 -31.78 33.21 24.86
N SER A 206 -31.42 34.44 25.26
CA SER A 206 -30.78 35.43 24.37
C SER A 206 -29.50 34.91 23.71
N PHE A 207 -28.64 34.21 24.46
CA PHE A 207 -27.42 33.59 23.88
C PHE A 207 -27.71 32.59 22.75
N TRP A 208 -28.84 31.87 22.82
CA TRP A 208 -29.23 30.87 21.81
C TRP A 208 -30.09 31.45 20.69
N CYS A 209 -30.81 32.55 20.94
CA CYS A 209 -31.74 33.16 20.00
C CYS A 209 -31.16 34.37 19.24
N GLU A 210 -30.17 35.06 19.81
CA GLU A 210 -29.63 36.33 19.29
C GLU A 210 -28.18 36.18 18.77
N GLY A 211 -27.75 34.96 18.44
CA GLY A 211 -26.48 34.75 17.73
C GLY A 211 -25.22 34.61 18.60
N GLY A 212 -25.35 34.49 19.93
CA GLY A 212 -24.21 34.30 20.83
C GLY A 212 -23.38 33.05 20.57
N LYS A 213 -23.97 32.04 19.91
CA LYS A 213 -23.27 30.83 19.45
C LYS A 213 -22.32 31.14 18.28
N GLU A 214 -22.75 31.94 17.30
CA GLU A 214 -21.88 32.40 16.20
C GLU A 214 -20.73 33.26 16.73
N GLU A 215 -21.00 34.21 17.64
CA GLU A 215 -19.95 35.05 18.24
C GLU A 215 -18.90 34.24 19.01
N ALA A 216 -19.32 33.22 19.75
CA ALA A 216 -18.39 32.35 20.48
C ALA A 216 -17.53 31.50 19.53
N ALA A 217 -18.07 31.06 18.39
CA ALA A 217 -17.32 30.33 17.38
C ALA A 217 -16.26 31.20 16.70
N ASN A 218 -16.56 32.49 16.47
CA ASN A 218 -15.64 33.45 15.87
C ASN A 218 -14.44 33.81 16.77
N LYS A 219 -14.55 33.61 18.09
CA LYS A 219 -13.46 33.86 19.06
C LYS A 219 -12.41 32.75 19.11
N VAL A 220 -12.66 31.58 18.50
CA VAL A 220 -11.71 30.47 18.50
C VAL A 220 -10.79 30.57 17.29
N VAL A 221 -9.51 30.83 17.54
CA VAL A 221 -8.48 30.97 16.50
C VAL A 221 -8.36 29.67 15.68
N ARG A 222 -8.42 29.78 14.35
CA ARG A 222 -8.23 28.64 13.45
C ARG A 222 -6.76 28.22 13.50
N ILE A 223 -6.49 26.96 13.82
CA ILE A 223 -5.10 26.45 13.91
C ILE A 223 -4.38 26.51 12.56
N SER A 224 -5.11 26.51 11.44
CA SER A 224 -4.57 26.76 10.09
C SER A 224 -3.97 28.15 9.88
N THR A 225 -4.16 29.09 10.82
CA THR A 225 -3.67 30.47 10.74
C THR A 225 -2.65 30.82 11.83
N ALA A 226 -2.31 29.90 12.75
CA ALA A 226 -1.34 30.17 13.80
C ALA A 226 0.09 29.88 13.29
N SER A 227 0.91 30.92 13.16
CA SER A 227 2.36 30.80 12.96
C SER A 227 2.99 30.24 14.23
N VAL A 228 3.53 29.03 14.15
CA VAL A 228 4.21 28.35 15.26
C VAL A 228 5.46 29.15 15.65
N THR A 229 5.50 29.63 16.89
CA THR A 229 6.74 30.05 17.57
C THR A 229 6.95 29.16 18.80
N ASP A 230 8.22 28.93 19.07
CA ASP A 230 8.82 27.79 19.76
C ASP A 230 8.33 27.48 21.18
N VAL A 231 8.25 26.17 21.51
CA VAL A 231 8.28 25.70 22.90
C VAL A 231 9.32 24.58 23.03
N THR A 232 10.34 24.86 23.82
CA THR A 232 11.43 23.96 24.22
C THR A 232 10.98 23.04 25.36
N LEU A 233 11.34 21.75 25.32
CA LEU A 233 11.11 20.79 26.42
C LEU A 233 12.44 20.12 26.80
N GLN A 234 12.78 20.18 28.09
CA GLN A 234 13.98 19.58 28.72
C GLN A 234 13.74 18.14 29.23
N ASN A 235 14.87 17.48 29.53
CA ASN A 235 15.12 16.04 29.64
C ASN A 235 14.98 15.39 31.03
N GLY A 236 15.00 14.05 31.06
CA GLY A 236 15.65 13.16 32.05
C GLY A 236 15.31 11.67 31.84
N PRO A 237 16.02 10.67 32.39
CA PRO A 237 17.47 10.48 32.57
C PRO A 237 18.03 9.19 31.88
N THR A 238 19.35 8.99 32.00
CA THR A 238 20.29 8.29 31.12
C THR A 238 20.65 6.84 31.53
N THR A 239 20.84 5.96 30.54
CA THR A 239 21.85 4.87 30.58
C THR A 239 22.69 4.98 29.31
N GLN A 240 24.02 4.84 29.44
CA GLN A 240 25.06 5.15 28.45
C GLN A 240 24.68 4.85 26.99
N GLN A 241 24.26 5.89 26.27
CA GLN A 241 24.11 5.91 24.82
C GLN A 241 24.64 7.27 24.36
N LEU A 242 25.39 7.28 23.24
CA LEU A 242 25.75 8.50 22.53
C LEU A 242 24.52 9.40 22.47
N THR A 243 24.63 10.60 23.05
CA THR A 243 23.50 11.48 23.23
C THR A 243 22.96 11.92 21.87
N GLN A 244 21.66 12.23 21.79
CA GLN A 244 21.05 12.71 20.55
C GLN A 244 21.76 13.98 20.01
N ALA A 245 22.37 14.77 20.88
CA ALA A 245 23.17 15.94 20.50
C ALA A 245 24.48 15.56 19.80
N GLU A 246 25.14 14.49 20.24
CA GLU A 246 26.34 13.95 19.59
C GLU A 246 25.99 13.32 18.25
N LEU A 247 24.93 12.50 18.17
CA LEU A 247 24.44 11.92 16.92
C LEU A 247 24.01 12.99 15.90
N LYS A 248 23.44 14.12 16.35
CA LYS A 248 23.07 15.25 15.48
C LYS A 248 24.27 16.05 14.97
N LYS A 249 25.40 16.01 15.67
CA LYS A 249 26.65 16.67 15.26
C LYS A 249 27.47 15.81 14.30
N MET A 250 27.26 14.49 14.30
CA MET A 250 27.92 13.57 13.38
C MET A 250 27.49 13.83 11.94
N LYS A 251 28.46 13.79 11.03
CA LYS A 251 28.16 13.87 9.61
C LYS A 251 27.41 12.60 9.19
N VAL A 252 26.55 12.73 8.19
CA VAL A 252 25.74 11.60 7.66
C VAL A 252 26.60 10.36 7.34
N ASN A 253 27.85 10.55 6.91
CA ASN A 253 28.77 9.46 6.61
C ASN A 253 29.27 8.71 7.86
N GLU A 254 29.44 9.41 8.98
CA GLU A 254 29.87 8.84 10.27
C GLU A 254 28.72 8.06 10.92
N LEU A 255 27.49 8.58 10.81
CA LEU A 255 26.27 7.86 11.20
C LEU A 255 26.08 6.57 10.38
N LEU A 256 26.37 6.61 9.07
CA LEU A 256 26.28 5.44 8.20
C LEU A 256 27.37 4.40 8.54
N ALA A 257 28.56 4.83 8.94
CA ALA A 257 29.63 3.94 9.38
C ALA A 257 29.24 3.20 10.68
N LEU A 258 28.76 3.93 11.70
CA LEU A 258 28.24 3.36 12.95
C LEU A 258 27.11 2.36 12.72
N LEU A 259 26.17 2.70 11.82
CA LEU A 259 25.06 1.81 11.49
C LEU A 259 25.55 0.55 10.76
N THR A 260 26.58 0.66 9.92
CA THR A 260 27.18 -0.47 9.20
C THR A 260 27.96 -1.37 10.15
N GLU A 261 28.68 -0.79 11.10
CA GLU A 261 29.43 -1.50 12.15
C GLU A 261 28.49 -2.25 13.12
N GLN A 262 27.38 -1.64 13.53
CA GLN A 262 26.42 -2.28 14.44
C GLN A 262 25.50 -3.30 13.77
N THR A 263 25.22 -3.18 12.47
CA THR A 263 24.20 -4.00 11.79
C THR A 263 24.74 -4.92 10.70
N GLY A 264 26.00 -4.76 10.29
CA GLY A 264 26.63 -5.53 9.20
C GLY A 264 25.97 -5.35 7.82
N ARG A 265 25.04 -4.39 7.65
CA ARG A 265 24.24 -4.21 6.43
C ARG A 265 24.57 -2.90 5.73
N MET A 266 25.12 -2.98 4.51
CA MET A 266 25.31 -1.81 3.65
C MET A 266 23.97 -1.28 3.10
N ALA A 267 23.57 -0.07 3.50
CA ALA A 267 22.42 0.62 2.91
C ALA A 267 22.72 1.03 1.45
N SER A 268 22.02 0.47 0.47
CA SER A 268 22.10 0.96 -0.92
C SER A 268 21.32 2.26 -1.06
N GLY A 269 21.96 3.40 -0.76
CA GLY A 269 21.34 4.72 -0.84
C GLY A 269 20.99 5.19 -2.27
N PRO A 270 20.20 6.28 -2.40
CA PRO A 270 19.82 6.90 -3.68
C PRO A 270 21.01 7.20 -4.60
N SER A 271 22.17 7.48 -4.01
CA SER A 271 23.41 7.80 -4.72
C SER A 271 23.78 6.75 -5.78
N LYS A 272 23.73 5.45 -5.43
CA LYS A 272 24.10 4.36 -6.35
C LYS A 272 23.17 4.29 -7.57
N ILE A 273 21.88 4.55 -7.38
CA ILE A 273 20.90 4.53 -8.48
C ILE A 273 21.09 5.77 -9.38
N CYS A 274 21.31 6.95 -8.80
CA CYS A 274 21.64 8.14 -9.56
C CYS A 274 22.93 7.95 -10.38
N ASP A 275 23.97 7.32 -9.83
CA ASP A 275 25.21 7.04 -10.56
C ASP A 275 24.98 6.10 -11.74
N LYS A 276 24.25 5.00 -11.51
CA LYS A 276 23.86 4.09 -12.58
C LYS A 276 23.06 4.83 -13.66
N LEU A 277 22.15 5.72 -13.25
CA LEU A 277 21.26 6.42 -14.16
C LEU A 277 22.05 7.43 -14.99
N ILE A 278 22.96 8.19 -14.38
CA ILE A 278 23.74 9.26 -15.03
C ILE A 278 24.86 8.67 -15.90
N HIS A 279 25.65 7.74 -15.35
CA HIS A 279 26.92 7.32 -15.95
C HIS A 279 26.87 5.97 -16.65
N GLN A 280 25.99 5.04 -16.23
CA GLN A 280 26.01 3.66 -16.73
C GLN A 280 24.90 3.35 -17.76
N ARG A 281 23.85 4.17 -17.84
CA ARG A 281 22.72 3.94 -18.76
C ARG A 281 22.83 4.79 -20.01
N ASN A 282 22.73 4.11 -21.15
CA ASN A 282 22.69 4.73 -22.47
C ASN A 282 21.37 5.46 -22.70
N TRP A 283 21.44 6.51 -23.52
CA TRP A 283 20.26 7.24 -23.99
C TRP A 283 19.62 6.53 -25.17
N PHE A 284 18.30 6.45 -25.15
CA PHE A 284 17.48 5.93 -26.24
C PHE A 284 16.62 7.03 -26.83
N PHE A 285 16.16 6.83 -28.07
CA PHE A 285 15.10 7.66 -28.63
C PHE A 285 13.82 7.53 -27.81
N TYR A 286 13.06 8.62 -27.73
CA TYR A 286 11.86 8.70 -26.91
C TYR A 286 10.81 7.64 -27.26
N ASP A 287 10.68 7.29 -28.54
CA ASP A 287 9.78 6.25 -29.04
C ASP A 287 10.45 4.91 -29.29
N SER A 288 11.58 4.65 -28.61
CA SER A 288 12.27 3.38 -28.78
C SER A 288 11.38 2.21 -28.33
N PRO A 289 11.24 1.15 -29.14
CA PRO A 289 10.51 -0.06 -28.73
C PRO A 289 11.23 -0.81 -27.60
N LYS A 290 12.50 -0.48 -27.32
CA LYS A 290 13.34 -1.09 -26.28
C LYS A 290 13.04 -0.58 -24.86
N ILE A 291 12.14 0.39 -24.71
CA ILE A 291 11.76 0.93 -23.41
C ILE A 291 11.07 -0.15 -22.59
N SER A 292 11.54 -0.35 -21.36
CA SER A 292 11.04 -1.39 -20.46
C SER A 292 9.57 -1.15 -20.08
N GLN A 293 8.80 -2.23 -20.04
CA GLN A 293 7.42 -2.26 -19.51
C GLN A 293 7.39 -2.45 -17.99
N GLU A 294 8.54 -2.67 -17.36
CA GLU A 294 8.65 -2.88 -15.92
C GLU A 294 8.74 -1.56 -15.14
N GLY A 295 8.58 -1.67 -13.83
CA GLY A 295 8.59 -0.53 -12.91
C GLY A 295 9.98 -0.01 -12.61
N GLY A 296 10.10 1.30 -12.48
CA GLY A 296 11.39 1.94 -12.22
C GLY A 296 11.38 3.45 -12.35
N ILE A 297 12.60 3.98 -12.45
CA ILE A 297 12.88 5.42 -12.56
C ILE A 297 13.32 5.72 -13.98
N TYR A 298 12.79 6.77 -14.57
CA TYR A 298 13.11 7.21 -15.92
C TYR A 298 13.44 8.71 -15.97
N VAL A 299 14.21 9.09 -16.97
CA VAL A 299 14.60 10.48 -17.23
C VAL A 299 14.31 10.82 -18.68
N ILE A 300 13.70 11.99 -18.89
CA ILE A 300 13.53 12.59 -20.21
C ILE A 300 14.59 13.68 -20.38
N GLY A 301 15.26 13.66 -21.53
CA GLY A 301 16.25 14.65 -21.92
C GLY A 301 16.04 15.12 -23.35
N VAL A 302 16.78 16.16 -23.73
CA VAL A 302 16.77 16.71 -25.08
C VAL A 302 18.19 16.80 -25.63
N LYS A 303 18.37 16.33 -26.88
CA LYS A 303 19.58 16.51 -27.67
C LYS A 303 19.39 17.73 -28.57
N ARG A 304 20.13 18.80 -28.31
CA ARG A 304 20.15 19.98 -29.17
C ARG A 304 21.30 19.88 -30.18
N PRO A 305 21.14 20.35 -31.42
CA PRO A 305 22.18 20.26 -32.45
C PRO A 305 23.52 20.88 -32.04
N ARG A 306 23.47 21.99 -31.29
CA ARG A 306 24.67 22.75 -30.86
C ARG A 306 25.28 22.25 -29.53
N GLU A 307 24.63 21.31 -28.84
CA GLU A 307 25.11 20.80 -27.54
C GLU A 307 25.68 19.39 -27.72
N ARG A 308 26.93 19.14 -27.28
CA ARG A 308 27.53 17.79 -27.32
C ARG A 308 26.83 16.82 -26.36
N ALA A 309 26.42 17.29 -25.19
CA ALA A 309 25.71 16.48 -24.20
C ALA A 309 24.18 16.53 -24.38
N ILE A 310 23.48 15.50 -23.89
CA ILE A 310 22.02 15.50 -23.76
C ILE A 310 21.68 16.20 -22.45
N ARG A 311 20.82 17.21 -22.50
CA ARG A 311 20.37 17.94 -21.31
C ARG A 311 19.22 17.19 -20.65
N TYR A 312 19.31 17.02 -19.33
CA TYR A 312 18.29 16.35 -18.52
C TYR A 312 17.19 17.37 -18.22
N LEU A 313 15.94 16.96 -18.39
CA LEU A 313 14.80 17.87 -18.32
C LEU A 313 13.80 17.47 -17.24
N TYR A 314 13.60 16.16 -17.07
CA TYR A 314 12.61 15.61 -16.16
C TYR A 314 13.04 14.23 -15.66
N LEU A 315 12.78 13.94 -14.40
CA LEU A 315 12.91 12.62 -13.79
C LEU A 315 11.54 12.21 -13.23
N GLY A 316 11.11 10.98 -13.52
CA GLY A 316 9.87 10.43 -13.00
C GLY A 316 10.02 8.97 -12.60
N GLN A 317 8.97 8.45 -11.97
CA GLN A 317 8.84 7.04 -11.63
C GLN A 317 7.54 6.47 -12.20
N SER A 318 7.53 5.18 -12.53
CA SER A 318 6.31 4.48 -12.95
C SER A 318 6.41 2.99 -12.67
N ILE A 319 5.25 2.35 -12.49
CA ILE A 319 5.11 0.89 -12.46
C ILE A 319 5.29 0.29 -13.87
N ASN A 320 4.96 1.06 -14.90
CA ASN A 320 5.25 0.74 -16.30
C ASN A 320 5.86 1.98 -16.96
N ILE A 321 7.17 1.93 -17.21
CA ILE A 321 7.92 3.07 -17.73
C ILE A 321 7.48 3.40 -19.17
N ARG A 322 7.27 2.38 -20.01
CA ARG A 322 6.82 2.55 -21.40
C ARG A 322 5.48 3.26 -21.49
N ASP A 323 4.48 2.80 -20.75
CA ASP A 323 3.14 3.41 -20.76
C ASP A 323 3.21 4.86 -20.28
N ARG A 324 3.99 5.13 -19.23
CA ARG A 324 4.13 6.47 -18.69
C ARG A 324 4.82 7.43 -19.66
N ILE A 325 5.83 6.98 -20.39
CA ILE A 325 6.48 7.76 -21.44
C ILE A 325 5.49 8.07 -22.57
N GLN A 326 4.63 7.13 -22.96
CA GLN A 326 3.61 7.40 -23.97
C GLN A 326 2.53 8.37 -23.45
N GLN A 327 2.14 8.29 -22.17
CA GLN A 327 1.19 9.22 -21.55
C GLN A 327 1.65 10.68 -21.60
N HIS A 328 2.95 10.95 -21.49
CA HIS A 328 3.50 12.31 -21.60
C HIS A 328 3.23 12.98 -22.96
N LYS A 329 2.86 12.22 -24.01
CA LYS A 329 2.41 12.78 -25.30
C LYS A 329 1.00 13.37 -25.24
N TYR A 330 0.21 13.01 -24.24
CA TYR A 330 -1.20 13.37 -24.14
C TYR A 330 -1.57 14.05 -22.82
N GLY A 331 -0.73 13.94 -21.79
CA GLY A 331 -0.99 14.51 -20.46
C GLY A 331 -0.85 16.04 -20.34
N ASP A 332 -1.09 16.56 -19.14
CA ASP A 332 -1.21 18.00 -18.85
C ASP A 332 -0.13 18.56 -17.90
N GLN A 333 0.92 17.80 -17.59
CA GLN A 333 2.06 18.30 -16.83
C GLN A 333 2.93 19.25 -17.68
N LYS A 334 3.77 20.07 -17.02
CA LYS A 334 4.67 20.98 -17.75
C LYS A 334 5.62 20.24 -18.70
N ILE A 335 6.11 19.06 -18.29
CA ILE A 335 6.91 18.20 -19.18
C ILE A 335 6.09 17.70 -20.38
N ASP A 336 4.80 17.42 -20.19
CA ASP A 336 3.91 16.92 -21.25
C ASP A 336 3.71 17.97 -22.33
N ALA A 337 3.52 19.24 -21.94
CA ALA A 337 3.46 20.35 -22.88
C ALA A 337 4.74 20.47 -23.74
N PHE A 338 5.92 20.25 -23.13
CA PHE A 338 7.19 20.27 -23.85
C PHE A 338 7.37 19.07 -24.79
N VAL A 339 6.96 17.87 -24.36
CA VAL A 339 6.97 16.65 -25.16
C VAL A 339 6.04 16.82 -26.37
N LYS A 340 4.79 17.23 -26.14
CA LYS A 340 3.80 17.56 -27.19
C LYS A 340 4.38 18.54 -28.21
N LYS A 341 5.01 19.62 -27.76
CA LYS A 341 5.62 20.61 -28.63
C LYS A 341 6.76 20.02 -29.47
N ASN A 342 7.65 19.20 -28.90
CA ASN A 342 8.71 18.56 -29.67
C ASN A 342 8.15 17.58 -30.72
N PHE A 343 7.12 16.81 -30.39
CA PHE A 343 6.47 15.93 -31.36
C PHE A 343 5.85 16.69 -32.52
N ARG A 344 5.20 17.82 -32.26
CA ARG A 344 4.67 18.70 -33.32
C ARG A 344 5.76 19.32 -34.18
N LEU A 345 6.90 19.70 -33.60
CA LEU A 345 7.97 20.40 -34.31
C LEU A 345 8.86 19.47 -35.15
N ASN A 346 9.20 18.28 -34.63
CA ASN A 346 10.16 17.40 -35.30
C ASN A 346 9.89 15.91 -35.11
N GLY A 347 8.66 15.54 -34.75
CA GLY A 347 8.31 14.14 -34.48
C GLY A 347 9.04 13.55 -33.27
N GLY A 348 9.52 14.38 -32.33
CA GLY A 348 10.21 13.93 -31.13
C GLY A 348 11.65 13.48 -31.36
N LYS A 349 12.23 13.73 -32.54
CA LYS A 349 13.60 13.32 -32.93
C LYS A 349 14.70 13.85 -32.00
N SER A 350 14.46 14.96 -31.31
CA SER A 350 15.37 15.57 -30.32
C SER A 350 15.21 14.97 -28.92
N LEU A 351 14.12 14.27 -28.63
CA LEU A 351 13.84 13.73 -27.30
C LEU A 351 14.60 12.43 -27.06
N ARG A 352 15.11 12.29 -25.84
CA ARG A 352 15.84 11.11 -25.39
C ARG A 352 15.30 10.64 -24.06
N VAL A 353 15.39 9.34 -23.82
CA VAL A 353 14.96 8.72 -22.58
C VAL A 353 15.98 7.70 -22.11
N LYS A 354 16.05 7.54 -20.79
CA LYS A 354 16.80 6.46 -20.15
C LYS A 354 16.11 6.06 -18.87
N TRP A 355 16.35 4.85 -18.41
CA TRP A 355 15.66 4.30 -17.26
C TRP A 355 16.49 3.28 -16.50
N ILE A 356 16.08 3.00 -15.27
CA ILE A 356 16.55 1.92 -14.44
C ILE A 356 15.34 1.20 -13.87
N GLN A 357 15.33 -0.12 -14.02
CA GLN A 357 14.44 -1.00 -13.28
C GLN A 357 14.80 -0.94 -11.80
N ASP A 358 13.84 -0.56 -10.98
CA ASP A 358 13.99 -0.57 -9.53
C ASP A 358 12.66 -1.04 -8.90
N PRO A 359 12.59 -2.26 -8.35
CA PRO A 359 11.40 -2.75 -7.66
C PRO A 359 11.00 -1.88 -6.46
N ARG A 360 11.95 -1.10 -5.92
CA ARG A 360 11.78 -0.19 -4.78
C ARG A 360 11.58 1.27 -5.22
N HIS A 361 11.29 1.53 -6.50
CA HIS A 361 11.02 2.88 -7.03
C HIS A 361 9.89 3.64 -6.32
N LYS A 362 9.10 2.96 -5.46
CA LYS A 362 8.08 3.59 -4.60
C LYS A 362 8.66 4.54 -3.53
N PHE A 363 9.98 4.61 -3.35
CA PHE A 363 10.61 5.64 -2.52
C PHE A 363 10.37 7.05 -3.09
N THR A 364 10.22 8.06 -2.24
CA THR A 364 9.84 9.44 -2.61
C THR A 364 10.67 9.98 -3.78
N GLU A 365 10.05 10.15 -4.95
CA GLU A 365 10.56 10.76 -6.20
C GLU A 365 11.47 11.99 -5.96
N ARG A 366 11.12 12.82 -4.97
CA ARG A 366 11.90 13.97 -4.52
C ARG A 366 13.36 13.65 -4.15
N LYS A 367 13.64 12.49 -3.57
CA LYS A 367 15.02 12.07 -3.20
C LYS A 367 15.87 11.81 -4.44
N TYR A 368 15.29 11.19 -5.47
CA TYR A 368 15.99 10.94 -6.73
C TYR A 368 16.20 12.21 -7.53
N ILE A 369 15.20 13.10 -7.57
CA ILE A 369 15.32 14.43 -8.19
C ILE A 369 16.50 15.19 -7.56
N ARG A 370 16.49 15.39 -6.23
CA ARG A 370 17.58 16.12 -5.53
C ARG A 370 18.95 15.49 -5.76
N CYS A 371 19.01 14.16 -5.75
CA CYS A 371 20.25 13.42 -5.98
C CYS A 371 20.79 13.62 -7.41
N VAL A 372 19.92 13.57 -8.42
CA VAL A 372 20.30 13.79 -9.81
C VAL A 372 20.65 15.25 -10.07
N GLU A 373 19.88 16.20 -9.54
CA GLU A 373 20.18 17.64 -9.63
C GLU A 373 21.53 17.98 -8.97
N GLY A 374 21.81 17.42 -7.80
CA GLY A 374 23.08 17.61 -7.10
C GLY A 374 24.28 17.09 -7.90
N LYS A 375 24.13 15.95 -8.59
CA LYS A 375 25.19 15.37 -9.43
C LYS A 375 25.35 16.08 -10.78
N LEU A 376 24.28 16.62 -11.34
CA LEU A 376 24.33 17.35 -12.61
C LEU A 376 24.73 18.82 -12.42
N GLY A 377 24.63 19.36 -11.20
CA GLY A 377 24.91 20.76 -10.89
C GLY A 377 23.83 21.74 -11.36
N TYR A 378 22.63 21.25 -11.75
CA TYR A 378 21.52 22.10 -12.16
C TYR A 378 20.15 21.45 -11.90
N LYS A 379 19.11 22.29 -11.83
CA LYS A 379 17.72 21.85 -11.60
C LYS A 379 17.05 21.31 -12.86
N LEU A 380 16.24 20.26 -12.70
CA LEU A 380 15.43 19.69 -13.77
C LEU A 380 14.21 20.58 -14.00
N ILE A 381 14.24 21.35 -15.08
CA ILE A 381 13.33 22.49 -15.33
C ILE A 381 11.83 22.13 -15.34
N TYR A 382 11.47 20.86 -15.55
CA TYR A 382 10.07 20.41 -15.54
C TYR A 382 9.65 19.62 -14.29
N ASN A 383 10.56 19.32 -13.37
CA ASN A 383 10.21 18.79 -12.05
C ASN A 383 9.79 19.94 -11.12
N VAL A 384 8.60 20.50 -11.36
CA VAL A 384 8.08 21.60 -10.53
C VAL A 384 7.59 21.05 -9.19
N ILE A 385 8.29 21.41 -8.11
CA ILE A 385 7.86 21.15 -6.74
C ILE A 385 6.72 22.14 -6.44
N ARG A 386 5.47 21.67 -6.29
CA ARG A 386 4.40 22.51 -5.72
C ARG A 386 4.79 22.84 -4.27
N GLY A 387 5.16 24.09 -4.04
CA GLY A 387 5.67 24.60 -2.76
C GLY A 387 6.76 25.65 -2.96
N ASN A 388 6.40 26.76 -3.61
CA ASN A 388 6.93 28.13 -3.48
C ASN A 388 6.39 28.93 -4.68
N ASN A 389 5.17 29.42 -4.50
CA ASN A 389 4.72 30.78 -4.80
C ASN A 389 3.40 30.97 -4.06
#